data_AF-A0A7R8WVV1-F1
#
_entry.id   AF-A0A7R8WVV1-F1
#
_cell.length_a   1.000
_cell.length_b   1.000
_cell.length_c   1.000
_cell.angle_alpha   90.00
_cell.angle_beta   90.00
_cell.angle_gamma   90.00
#
_symmetry.space_group_name_H-M   'P 1'
#
loop_
_entity.id
_entity.type
_entity.pdbx_description
1 polymer ?
#
loop_
_entity_poly.entity_id
_entity_poly.type
_entity_poly.pdbx_seq_one_letter_code
_entity_poly.pdbx_strand_id
1 'polypeptide(L)'
;MLEQLKTWGFRVCPESALVQGAQGCAAYYAAIGARRPELPYEIDGVVYKVNDFALQQQLGFVSRAPRWATAHKFPAQEEITKLLDVEFQVGRTGALTPVARLEPVFVGGVTVSNATLHNMDEVIRKDVRIGDTVIVRRAGDVIPEVVGPVPERRPDDTREITMPEQCPVCHSEVQRIADEAVYRCSGGLFCPAQVKEAIKHFASRKAMNIDGLGDKLVEQFFEQGLVKHVDDLYRLEAAQVAALERMGEKSAENLINALEKSKSTTLERFVFALGVREVGETTAKTLARYYGSLESLMAADQDSLQAAPDVGPVVAERVFQFFAEPHNQQTIQNLRELG
;
A
#
# COMPACT_ATOMS: atom_id res chain seq x y z
N MET A 1 23.42 -6.15 26.46
CA MET A 1 22.27 -7.01 26.08
C MET A 1 22.65 -8.08 25.06
N LEU A 2 23.15 -7.73 23.87
CA LEU A 2 23.53 -8.75 22.85
C LEU A 2 24.55 -9.77 23.39
N GLU A 3 25.59 -9.31 24.10
CA GLU A 3 26.53 -10.21 24.78
C GLU A 3 25.84 -11.13 25.80
N GLN A 4 24.89 -10.60 26.58
CA GLN A 4 24.11 -11.41 27.52
C GLN A 4 23.30 -12.50 26.81
N LEU A 5 22.64 -12.16 25.69
CA LEU A 5 21.91 -13.14 24.87
C LEU A 5 22.85 -14.24 24.35
N LYS A 6 24.06 -13.87 23.93
CA LYS A 6 25.09 -14.84 23.52
C LYS A 6 25.48 -15.78 24.66
N THR A 7 25.65 -15.27 25.89
CA THR A 7 25.93 -16.13 27.07
C THR A 7 24.78 -17.09 27.40
N TRP A 8 23.54 -16.73 27.07
CA TRP A 8 22.37 -17.59 27.24
C TRP A 8 22.19 -18.62 26.12
N GLY A 9 23.10 -18.68 25.14
CA GLY A 9 23.07 -19.64 24.04
C GLY A 9 22.29 -19.19 22.80
N PHE A 10 21.83 -17.93 22.76
CA PHE A 10 21.22 -17.39 21.54
C PHE A 10 22.29 -17.08 20.47
N ARG A 11 21.94 -17.27 19.20
CA ARG A 11 22.77 -16.84 18.07
C ARG A 11 22.67 -15.32 17.92
N VAL A 12 23.81 -14.64 17.88
CA VAL A 12 23.92 -13.19 17.71
C VAL A 12 24.76 -12.91 16.46
N CYS A 13 24.43 -11.86 15.71
CA CYS A 13 25.17 -11.44 14.52
C CYS A 13 26.63 -11.09 14.88
N PRO A 14 27.64 -11.81 14.34
CA PRO A 14 29.04 -11.59 14.67
C PRO A 14 29.57 -10.22 14.23
N GLU A 15 28.89 -9.55 13.31
CA GLU A 15 29.27 -8.26 12.75
C GLU A 15 28.81 -7.09 13.64
N SER A 16 28.05 -7.33 14.71
CA SER A 16 27.59 -6.27 15.62
C SER A 16 28.77 -5.51 16.27
N ALA A 17 28.78 -4.18 16.16
CA ALA A 17 29.84 -3.34 16.73
C ALA A 17 29.28 -2.16 17.53
N LEU A 18 29.96 -1.81 18.62
CA LEU A 18 29.73 -0.55 19.32
C LEU A 18 30.54 0.55 18.64
N VAL A 19 29.87 1.61 18.20
CA VAL A 19 30.49 2.77 17.53
C VAL A 19 30.12 4.05 18.26
N GLN A 20 30.93 5.09 18.09
CA GLN A 20 30.71 6.39 18.72
C GLN A 20 30.45 7.48 17.68
N GLY A 21 29.35 8.22 17.88
CA GLY A 21 28.97 9.34 17.05
C GLY A 21 28.67 8.98 15.58
N ALA A 22 28.31 10.01 14.80
CA ALA A 22 27.97 9.84 13.38
C ALA A 22 29.17 9.33 12.55
N GLN A 23 30.39 9.75 12.89
CA GLN A 23 31.61 9.30 12.20
C GLN A 23 31.86 7.80 12.41
N GLY A 24 31.68 7.29 13.63
CA GLY A 24 31.79 5.85 13.89
C GLY A 24 30.74 5.04 13.13
N CYS A 25 29.50 5.54 13.07
CA CYS A 25 28.44 4.94 12.26
C CYS A 25 28.79 4.88 10.77
N ALA A 26 29.31 5.98 10.20
CA ALA A 26 29.71 6.06 8.80
C ALA A 26 30.90 5.14 8.47
N ALA A 27 31.90 5.10 9.34
CA ALA A 27 33.07 4.22 9.18
C ALA A 27 32.66 2.74 9.21
N TYR A 28 31.79 2.35 10.14
CA TYR A 28 31.27 0.98 10.20
C TYR A 28 30.49 0.62 8.93
N TYR A 29 29.62 1.52 8.44
CA TYR A 29 28.86 1.31 7.21
C TYR A 29 29.74 1.09 5.99
N ALA A 30 30.79 1.90 5.81
CA ALA A 30 31.76 1.70 4.73
C ALA A 30 32.49 0.35 4.86
N ALA A 31 32.93 -0.01 6.07
CA ALA A 31 33.65 -1.24 6.32
C ALA A 31 32.81 -2.50 6.06
N ILE A 32 31.55 -2.53 6.55
CA ILE A 32 30.67 -3.67 6.31
C ILE A 32 30.18 -3.71 4.86
N GLY A 33 30.01 -2.55 4.21
CA GLY A 33 29.66 -2.45 2.80
C GLY A 33 30.72 -3.07 1.88
N ALA A 34 32.00 -2.83 2.17
CA ALA A 34 33.10 -3.44 1.43
C ALA A 34 33.14 -4.98 1.58
N ARG A 35 32.77 -5.49 2.77
CA ARG A 35 32.74 -6.93 3.08
C ARG A 35 31.44 -7.61 2.69
N ARG A 36 30.43 -6.87 2.21
CA ARG A 36 29.09 -7.38 1.87
C ARG A 36 29.13 -8.62 0.96
N PRO A 37 29.96 -8.70 -0.10
CA PRO A 37 30.00 -9.88 -0.97
C PRO A 37 30.60 -11.13 -0.32
N GLU A 38 31.35 -10.97 0.77
CA GLU A 38 32.05 -12.06 1.48
C GLU A 38 31.20 -12.67 2.58
N LEU A 39 30.08 -12.03 2.95
CA LEU A 39 29.21 -12.51 4.02
C LEU A 39 28.50 -13.78 3.57
N PRO A 40 28.30 -14.76 4.48
CA PRO A 40 27.57 -16.00 4.17
C PRO A 40 26.05 -15.78 4.06
N TYR A 41 25.59 -14.53 4.03
CA TYR A 41 24.21 -14.12 3.97
C TYR A 41 24.10 -12.71 3.36
N GLU A 42 22.94 -12.39 2.80
CA GLU A 42 22.68 -11.07 2.25
C GLU A 42 22.31 -10.05 3.35
N ILE A 43 22.75 -8.81 3.15
CA ILE A 43 22.36 -7.65 3.97
C ILE A 43 21.93 -6.51 3.04
N ASP A 44 20.97 -5.72 3.48
CA ASP A 44 20.44 -4.54 2.77
C ASP A 44 20.93 -3.20 3.36
N GLY A 45 21.67 -3.25 4.48
CA GLY A 45 22.19 -2.07 5.15
C GLY A 45 22.69 -2.36 6.56
N VAL A 46 22.71 -1.32 7.38
CA VAL A 46 23.03 -1.39 8.81
C VAL A 46 21.94 -0.72 9.63
N VAL A 47 21.69 -1.21 10.85
CA VAL A 47 20.76 -0.57 11.78
C VAL A 47 21.56 0.07 12.90
N TYR A 48 21.49 1.39 13.01
CA TYR A 48 22.05 2.12 14.15
C TYR A 48 21.01 2.19 15.27
N LYS A 49 21.43 1.93 16.51
CA LYS A 49 20.58 2.00 17.70
C LYS A 49 21.32 2.77 18.78
N VAL A 50 20.63 3.68 19.46
CA VAL A 50 21.15 4.31 20.69
C VAL A 50 21.38 3.20 21.71
N ASN A 51 22.60 3.07 22.23
CA ASN A 51 22.96 1.93 23.09
C ASN A 51 22.41 2.04 24.53
N ASP A 52 22.07 3.26 24.97
CA ASP A 52 21.50 3.53 26.29
C ASP A 52 19.99 3.31 26.32
N PHE A 53 19.51 2.38 27.17
CA PHE A 53 18.09 2.04 27.26
C PHE A 53 17.21 3.12 27.89
N ALA A 54 17.75 3.93 28.82
CA ALA A 54 16.98 5.05 29.40
C ALA A 54 16.71 6.11 28.33
N LEU A 55 17.71 6.40 27.47
CA LEU A 55 17.51 7.28 26.32
C LEU A 55 16.53 6.71 25.30
N GLN A 56 16.54 5.39 25.05
CA GLN A 56 15.54 4.76 24.17
C GLN A 56 14.10 4.98 24.69
N GLN A 57 13.88 4.80 26.00
CA GLN A 57 12.57 5.02 26.63
C GLN A 57 12.12 6.47 26.52
N GLN A 58 13.02 7.42 26.77
CA GLN A 58 12.74 8.85 26.66
C GLN A 58 12.44 9.28 25.22
N LEU A 59 13.20 8.75 24.24
CA LEU A 59 13.00 9.07 22.83
C LEU A 59 11.68 8.51 22.30
N GLY A 60 11.28 7.32 22.75
CA GLY A 60 9.99 6.71 22.41
C GLY A 60 9.88 6.31 20.93
N PHE A 61 8.64 6.33 20.42
CA PHE A 61 8.26 5.81 19.10
C PHE A 61 7.39 6.81 18.35
N VAL A 62 7.51 6.82 17.03
CA VAL A 62 6.46 7.31 16.12
C VAL A 62 5.57 6.14 15.71
N SER A 63 4.48 6.41 14.97
CA SER A 63 3.43 5.42 14.65
C SER A 63 3.94 4.08 14.08
N ARG A 64 5.06 4.09 13.35
CA ARG A 64 5.60 2.89 12.67
C ARG A 64 7.05 2.56 13.01
N ALA A 65 7.75 3.37 13.81
CA ALA A 65 9.19 3.21 14.02
C ALA A 65 9.67 3.79 15.37
N PRO A 66 10.74 3.24 15.96
CA PRO A 66 11.41 3.86 17.11
C PRO A 66 12.12 5.17 16.70
N ARG A 67 12.18 6.14 17.62
CA ARG A 67 12.95 7.39 17.41
C ARG A 67 14.45 7.24 17.69
N TRP A 68 14.84 6.13 18.32
CA TRP A 68 16.20 5.84 18.79
C TRP A 68 16.95 4.85 17.90
N ALA A 69 16.37 4.44 16.77
CA ALA A 69 17.02 3.58 15.80
C ALA A 69 16.69 3.99 14.37
N THR A 70 17.63 3.76 13.46
CA THR A 70 17.44 4.02 12.02
C THR A 70 18.16 2.96 11.19
N ALA A 71 17.57 2.58 10.07
CA ALA A 71 18.18 1.70 9.08
C ALA A 71 18.86 2.56 8.00
N HIS A 72 20.18 2.42 7.87
CA HIS A 72 20.98 3.02 6.82
C HIS A 72 21.23 1.97 5.73
N LYS A 73 20.40 2.03 4.67
CA LYS A 73 20.43 1.07 3.57
C LYS A 73 21.61 1.30 2.62
N PHE A 74 22.15 0.22 2.08
CA PHE A 74 23.07 0.28 0.94
C PHE A 74 22.37 0.86 -0.29
N PRO A 75 23.12 1.42 -1.25
CA PRO A 75 22.55 1.73 -2.56
C PRO A 75 21.85 0.49 -3.11
N ALA A 76 20.61 0.67 -3.56
CA ALA A 76 19.86 -0.41 -4.18
C ALA A 76 20.62 -0.91 -5.41
N GLN A 77 20.58 -2.21 -5.67
CA GLN A 77 21.08 -2.76 -6.92
C GLN A 77 20.21 -2.22 -8.06
N GLU A 78 20.86 -1.60 -9.04
CA GLU A 78 20.23 -1.09 -10.24
C GLU A 78 20.64 -1.98 -11.41
N GLU A 79 19.67 -2.37 -12.22
CA GLU A 79 19.87 -3.19 -13.40
C GLU A 79 19.22 -2.52 -14.60
N ILE A 80 19.70 -2.83 -15.78
CA ILE A 80 19.20 -2.25 -17.02
C ILE A 80 18.37 -3.29 -17.76
N THR A 81 17.20 -2.90 -18.23
CA THR A 81 16.33 -3.76 -19.05
C THR A 81 15.54 -2.96 -20.07
N LYS A 82 14.84 -3.63 -21.00
CA LYS A 82 13.99 -2.99 -21.99
C LYS A 82 12.58 -2.74 -21.44
N LEU A 83 12.06 -1.53 -21.66
CA LEU A 83 10.66 -1.19 -21.43
C LEU A 83 9.82 -1.65 -22.62
N LEU A 84 9.05 -2.72 -22.44
CA LEU A 84 8.25 -3.34 -23.49
C LEU A 84 6.93 -2.60 -23.72
N ASP A 85 6.24 -2.24 -22.64
CA ASP A 85 4.96 -1.54 -22.69
C ASP A 85 4.65 -0.83 -21.37
N VAL A 86 3.60 -0.02 -21.34
CA VAL A 86 3.08 0.60 -20.12
C VAL A 86 1.58 0.37 -20.00
N GLU A 87 1.16 -0.19 -18.87
CA GLU A 87 -0.24 -0.38 -18.54
C GLU A 87 -0.67 0.57 -17.43
N PHE A 88 -1.93 0.98 -17.45
CA PHE A 88 -2.51 1.85 -16.42
C PHE A 88 -3.39 1.03 -15.47
N GLN A 89 -2.92 0.85 -14.24
CA GLN A 89 -3.69 0.19 -13.19
C GLN A 89 -4.61 1.20 -12.51
N VAL A 90 -5.88 0.82 -12.33
CA VAL A 90 -6.87 1.64 -11.63
C VAL A 90 -6.94 1.20 -10.18
N GLY A 91 -6.49 2.06 -9.27
CA GLY A 91 -6.55 1.81 -7.84
C GLY A 91 -7.94 2.06 -7.24
N ARG A 92 -8.09 1.72 -5.94
CA ARG A 92 -9.32 1.90 -5.16
C ARG A 92 -9.99 3.27 -5.30
N THR A 93 -9.21 4.36 -5.24
CA THR A 93 -9.73 5.73 -5.31
C THR A 93 -9.77 6.26 -6.75
N GLY A 94 -9.80 5.36 -7.72
CA GLY A 94 -9.81 5.65 -9.14
C GLY A 94 -8.45 6.10 -9.70
N ALA A 95 -7.39 6.21 -8.90
CA ALA A 95 -6.07 6.62 -9.36
C ALA A 95 -5.55 5.72 -10.49
N LEU A 96 -5.15 6.31 -11.62
CA LEU A 96 -4.48 5.61 -12.73
C LEU A 96 -2.98 5.66 -12.51
N THR A 97 -2.40 4.52 -12.15
CA THR A 97 -0.97 4.38 -11.92
C THR A 97 -0.31 3.73 -13.14
N PRO A 98 0.65 4.39 -13.81
CA PRO A 98 1.40 3.78 -14.89
C PRO A 98 2.36 2.70 -14.34
N VAL A 99 2.30 1.51 -14.93
CA VAL A 99 3.13 0.35 -14.59
C VAL A 99 3.87 -0.10 -15.83
N ALA A 100 5.20 -0.08 -15.75
CA ALA A 100 6.08 -0.55 -16.80
C ALA A 100 6.04 -2.07 -16.90
N ARG A 101 5.82 -2.60 -18.11
CA ARG A 101 6.07 -3.98 -18.50
C ARG A 101 7.49 -4.08 -19.03
N LEU A 102 8.33 -4.86 -18.36
CA LEU A 102 9.76 -4.93 -18.62
C LEU A 102 10.13 -6.28 -19.24
N GLU A 103 11.18 -6.29 -20.04
CA GLU A 103 11.88 -7.52 -20.34
C GLU A 103 12.41 -8.11 -19.01
N PRO A 104 12.15 -9.40 -18.70
CA PRO A 104 12.49 -9.95 -17.39
C PRO A 104 13.97 -9.79 -17.05
N VAL A 105 14.26 -9.17 -15.91
CA VAL A 105 15.62 -8.88 -15.44
C VAL A 105 15.78 -9.27 -13.98
N PHE A 106 16.94 -9.79 -13.58
CA PHE A 106 17.20 -10.22 -12.21
C PHE A 106 17.77 -9.06 -11.39
N VAL A 107 17.04 -8.57 -10.38
CA VAL A 107 17.41 -7.41 -9.55
C VAL A 107 17.30 -7.77 -8.08
N GLY A 108 18.43 -7.76 -7.34
CA GLY A 108 18.40 -8.00 -5.89
C GLY A 108 17.72 -9.31 -5.49
N GLY A 109 18.12 -10.42 -6.12
CA GLY A 109 17.66 -11.77 -5.75
C GLY A 109 16.35 -12.23 -6.39
N VAL A 110 15.64 -11.37 -7.14
CA VAL A 110 14.35 -11.70 -7.77
C VAL A 110 14.28 -11.27 -9.22
N THR A 111 13.52 -12.02 -10.03
CA THR A 111 13.20 -11.61 -11.40
C THR A 111 12.09 -10.56 -11.38
N VAL A 112 12.39 -9.39 -11.91
CA VAL A 112 11.47 -8.26 -12.09
C VAL A 112 11.01 -8.23 -13.54
N SER A 113 9.71 -8.27 -13.75
CA SER A 113 9.06 -8.04 -15.06
C SER A 113 8.12 -6.84 -15.07
N ASN A 114 7.89 -6.23 -13.90
CA ASN A 114 7.01 -5.08 -13.73
C ASN A 114 7.63 -4.08 -12.76
N ALA A 115 7.51 -2.80 -13.06
CA ALA A 115 7.98 -1.74 -12.18
C ALA A 115 7.02 -0.54 -12.20
N THR A 116 6.90 0.15 -11.06
CA THR A 116 6.10 1.37 -11.00
C THR A 116 6.79 2.53 -11.72
N LEU A 117 6.00 3.34 -12.43
CA LEU A 117 6.40 4.66 -12.95
C LEU A 117 5.88 5.80 -12.07
N HIS A 118 5.25 5.48 -10.93
CA HIS A 118 4.64 6.38 -9.94
C HIS A 118 3.42 7.14 -10.45
N ASN A 119 3.60 8.08 -11.37
CA ASN A 119 2.53 8.90 -11.96
C ASN A 119 3.02 9.51 -13.29
N MET A 120 2.12 10.16 -14.03
CA MET A 120 2.48 10.75 -15.32
C MET A 120 3.45 11.93 -15.23
N ASP A 121 3.40 12.72 -14.16
CA ASP A 121 4.35 13.82 -13.98
C ASP A 121 5.78 13.26 -13.87
N GLU A 122 5.98 12.13 -13.19
CA GLU A 122 7.27 11.42 -13.12
C GLU A 122 7.70 10.81 -14.46
N VAL A 123 6.75 10.27 -15.24
CA VAL A 123 7.02 9.76 -16.59
C VAL A 123 7.54 10.88 -17.49
N ILE A 124 6.87 12.03 -17.48
CA ILE A 124 7.23 13.22 -18.26
C ILE A 124 8.57 13.78 -17.77
N ARG A 125 8.75 13.94 -16.46
CA ARG A 125 9.99 14.46 -15.85
C ARG A 125 11.21 13.62 -16.21
N LYS A 126 11.06 12.30 -16.29
CA LYS A 126 12.13 11.37 -16.65
C LYS A 126 12.29 11.17 -18.17
N ASP A 127 11.36 11.67 -18.98
CA ASP A 127 11.26 11.40 -20.43
C ASP A 127 11.37 9.90 -20.74
N VAL A 128 10.64 9.06 -20.01
CA VAL A 128 10.61 7.61 -20.26
C VAL A 128 9.67 7.32 -21.43
N ARG A 129 10.09 6.46 -22.37
CA ARG A 129 9.32 6.09 -23.56
C ARG A 129 9.24 4.58 -23.71
N ILE A 130 8.13 4.09 -24.26
CA ILE A 130 8.00 2.66 -24.57
C ILE A 130 9.04 2.30 -25.64
N GLY A 131 9.77 1.21 -25.41
CA GLY A 131 10.93 0.79 -26.20
C GLY A 131 12.27 1.18 -25.60
N ASP A 132 12.30 2.10 -24.62
CA ASP A 132 13.55 2.53 -23.98
C ASP A 132 14.29 1.38 -23.29
N THR A 133 15.60 1.53 -23.25
CA THR A 133 16.43 0.86 -22.24
C THR A 133 16.33 1.65 -20.94
N VAL A 134 15.85 1.05 -19.86
CA VAL A 134 15.58 1.72 -18.58
C VAL A 134 16.38 1.12 -17.43
N ILE A 135 16.72 1.97 -16.46
CA ILE A 135 17.34 1.58 -15.20
C ILE A 135 16.23 1.24 -14.21
N VAL A 136 16.29 0.04 -13.62
CA VAL A 136 15.30 -0.51 -12.70
C VAL A 136 15.99 -0.87 -11.40
N ARG A 137 15.35 -0.56 -10.28
CA ARG A 137 15.84 -0.92 -8.94
C ARG A 137 14.70 -1.34 -8.03
N ARG A 138 15.03 -1.98 -6.91
CA ARG A 138 14.05 -2.30 -5.86
C ARG A 138 14.10 -1.25 -4.74
N ALA A 139 13.12 -0.35 -4.73
CA ALA A 139 12.97 0.64 -3.67
C ALA A 139 12.72 -0.06 -2.32
N GLY A 140 13.58 0.21 -1.35
CA GLY A 140 13.53 -0.41 -0.03
C GLY A 140 13.64 -1.95 -0.05
N ASP A 141 14.20 -2.53 -1.12
CA ASP A 141 14.31 -3.97 -1.39
C ASP A 141 12.97 -4.71 -1.53
N VAL A 142 11.89 -3.99 -1.85
CA VAL A 142 10.55 -4.60 -1.99
C VAL A 142 9.95 -4.25 -3.34
N ILE A 143 9.77 -2.97 -3.66
CA ILE A 143 8.95 -2.51 -4.79
C ILE A 143 9.86 -2.14 -5.97
N PRO A 144 9.77 -2.81 -7.12
CA PRO A 144 10.52 -2.40 -8.30
C PRO A 144 10.02 -1.07 -8.86
N GLU A 145 10.94 -0.17 -9.18
CA GLU A 145 10.65 1.14 -9.80
C GLU A 145 11.60 1.42 -10.95
N VAL A 146 11.12 2.18 -11.94
CA VAL A 146 11.96 2.72 -13.01
C VAL A 146 12.62 4.01 -12.53
N VAL A 147 13.95 4.02 -12.48
CA VAL A 147 14.76 5.18 -12.08
C VAL A 147 14.76 6.23 -13.19
N GLY A 148 14.98 5.79 -14.44
CA GLY A 148 15.01 6.64 -15.62
C GLY A 148 15.47 5.87 -16.87
N PRO A 149 15.45 6.51 -18.05
CA PRO A 149 15.97 5.92 -19.28
C PRO A 149 17.51 5.93 -19.27
N VAL A 150 18.10 5.14 -20.16
CA VAL A 150 19.52 5.20 -20.56
C VAL A 150 19.58 5.90 -21.91
N PRO A 151 19.74 7.24 -21.98
CA PRO A 151 19.56 8.00 -23.22
C PRO A 151 20.50 7.57 -24.34
N GLU A 152 21.71 7.14 -24.02
CA GLU A 152 22.72 6.68 -24.98
C GLU A 152 22.35 5.37 -25.68
N ARG A 153 21.36 4.64 -25.14
CA ARG A 153 20.84 3.36 -25.67
C ARG A 153 19.41 3.47 -26.17
N ARG A 154 18.89 4.69 -26.34
CA ARG A 154 17.54 4.92 -26.84
C ARG A 154 17.45 4.51 -28.31
N PRO A 155 16.56 3.56 -28.67
CA PRO A 155 16.26 3.26 -30.06
C PRO A 155 15.56 4.42 -30.77
N ASP A 156 15.67 4.47 -32.10
CA ASP A 156 14.96 5.47 -32.91
C ASP A 156 13.43 5.25 -32.90
N ASP A 157 12.95 4.03 -32.65
CA ASP A 157 11.55 3.61 -32.74
C ASP A 157 10.80 3.62 -31.38
N THR A 158 11.07 4.62 -30.54
CA THR A 158 10.39 4.76 -29.25
C THR A 158 9.04 5.47 -29.34
N ARG A 159 8.11 5.11 -28.45
CA ARG A 159 6.75 5.70 -28.38
C ARG A 159 6.55 6.45 -27.06
N GLU A 160 5.98 7.65 -27.14
CA GLU A 160 5.61 8.42 -25.95
C GLU A 160 4.50 7.72 -25.15
N ILE A 161 4.61 7.80 -23.82
CA ILE A 161 3.58 7.30 -22.91
C ILE A 161 2.55 8.41 -22.74
N THR A 162 1.30 8.12 -23.10
CA THR A 162 0.18 9.06 -22.97
C THR A 162 -0.84 8.51 -21.96
N MET A 163 -1.44 9.41 -21.19
CA MET A 163 -2.56 9.04 -20.31
C MET A 163 -3.79 8.73 -21.17
N PRO A 164 -4.47 7.60 -20.97
CA PRO A 164 -5.70 7.31 -21.69
C PRO A 164 -6.81 8.31 -21.31
N GLU A 165 -7.57 8.78 -22.29
CA GLU A 165 -8.74 9.67 -22.08
C GLU A 165 -9.88 8.94 -21.36
N GLN A 166 -9.93 7.61 -21.48
CA GLN A 166 -10.95 6.76 -20.87
C GLN A 166 -10.32 5.68 -20.00
N CYS A 167 -10.98 5.36 -18.91
CA CYS A 167 -10.55 4.33 -17.98
C CYS A 167 -10.44 2.99 -18.71
N PRO A 168 -9.30 2.28 -18.62
CA PRO A 168 -9.10 1.01 -19.32
C PRO A 168 -9.99 -0.13 -18.82
N VAL A 169 -10.71 0.09 -17.71
CA VAL A 169 -11.57 -0.93 -17.08
C VAL A 169 -13.06 -0.66 -17.31
N CYS A 170 -13.52 0.59 -17.12
CA CYS A 170 -14.94 0.92 -17.19
C CYS A 170 -15.29 1.96 -18.25
N HIS A 171 -14.29 2.42 -19.03
CA HIS A 171 -14.43 3.41 -20.10
C HIS A 171 -14.99 4.78 -19.70
N SER A 172 -15.17 5.03 -18.39
CA SER A 172 -15.49 6.35 -17.85
C SER A 172 -14.34 7.33 -18.09
N GLU A 173 -14.64 8.62 -18.11
CA GLU A 173 -13.67 9.69 -18.31
C GLU A 173 -12.52 9.62 -17.29
N VAL A 174 -11.29 9.85 -17.78
CA VAL A 174 -10.11 10.05 -16.93
C VAL A 174 -9.89 11.53 -16.77
N GLN A 175 -9.99 12.00 -15.53
CA GLN A 175 -9.86 13.41 -15.19
C GLN A 175 -8.68 13.64 -14.25
N ARG A 176 -8.00 14.78 -14.44
CA ARG A 176 -7.03 15.30 -13.47
C ARG A 176 -7.75 16.33 -12.61
N ILE A 177 -7.90 16.03 -11.32
CA ILE A 177 -8.49 16.97 -10.36
C ILE A 177 -7.52 18.14 -10.19
N ALA A 178 -8.04 19.37 -10.13
CA ALA A 178 -7.24 20.55 -9.84
C ALA A 178 -6.41 20.34 -8.57
N ASP A 179 -5.14 20.74 -8.62
CA ASP A 179 -4.14 20.60 -7.55
C ASP A 179 -3.68 19.15 -7.20
N GLU A 180 -4.13 18.12 -7.93
CA GLU A 180 -3.60 16.75 -7.80
C GLU A 180 -2.67 16.38 -8.98
N ALA A 181 -1.56 15.68 -8.67
CA ALA A 181 -0.66 15.10 -9.68
C ALA A 181 -1.24 13.84 -10.35
N VAL A 182 -2.28 13.26 -9.76
CA VAL A 182 -2.80 11.93 -10.09
C VAL A 182 -4.03 12.04 -10.97
N TYR A 183 -4.03 11.33 -12.09
CA TYR A 183 -5.21 11.14 -12.94
C TYR A 183 -6.13 10.10 -12.34
N ARG A 184 -7.45 10.30 -12.45
CA ARG A 184 -8.43 9.43 -11.83
C ARG A 184 -9.59 9.08 -12.76
N CYS A 185 -10.03 7.85 -12.66
CA CYS A 185 -11.27 7.37 -13.24
C CYS A 185 -12.46 8.00 -12.50
N SER A 186 -13.33 8.70 -13.25
CA SER A 186 -14.57 9.30 -12.72
C SER A 186 -15.67 8.28 -12.43
N GLY A 187 -15.48 7.01 -12.82
CA GLY A 187 -16.49 5.97 -12.73
C GLY A 187 -16.92 5.58 -11.31
N GLY A 188 -16.16 5.94 -10.27
CA GLY A 188 -16.52 5.66 -8.87
C GLY A 188 -17.03 4.23 -8.66
N LEU A 189 -18.25 4.10 -8.12
CA LEU A 189 -18.91 2.81 -7.89
C LEU A 189 -19.27 2.02 -9.16
N PHE A 190 -19.36 2.68 -10.31
CA PHE A 190 -19.57 2.00 -11.60
C PHE A 190 -18.30 1.29 -12.07
N CYS A 191 -17.12 1.72 -11.60
CA CYS A 191 -15.85 1.12 -12.03
C CYS A 191 -15.58 -0.20 -11.30
N PRO A 192 -15.54 -1.35 -12.01
CA PRO A 192 -15.25 -2.65 -11.39
C PRO A 192 -13.92 -2.68 -10.65
N ALA A 193 -12.89 -2.00 -11.16
CA ALA A 193 -11.60 -1.95 -10.50
C ALA A 193 -11.66 -1.23 -9.16
N GLN A 194 -12.37 -0.09 -9.08
CA GLN A 194 -12.52 0.65 -7.82
C GLN A 194 -13.27 -0.17 -6.78
N VAL A 195 -14.35 -0.84 -7.19
CA VAL A 195 -15.13 -1.73 -6.32
C VAL A 195 -14.29 -2.89 -5.80
N LYS A 196 -13.60 -3.63 -6.70
CA LYS A 196 -12.74 -4.75 -6.31
C LYS A 196 -11.64 -4.31 -5.35
N GLU A 197 -10.96 -3.20 -5.63
CA GLU A 197 -9.91 -2.68 -4.76
C GLU A 197 -10.46 -2.12 -3.43
N ALA A 198 -11.69 -1.60 -3.41
CA ALA A 198 -12.38 -1.22 -2.18
C ALA A 198 -12.69 -2.43 -1.30
N ILE A 199 -13.18 -3.52 -1.89
CA ILE A 199 -13.42 -4.80 -1.19
C ILE A 199 -12.12 -5.38 -0.64
N LYS A 200 -11.04 -5.43 -1.44
CA LYS A 200 -9.72 -5.87 -0.99
C LYS A 200 -9.21 -5.05 0.19
N HIS A 201 -9.34 -3.72 0.10
CA HIS A 201 -8.96 -2.83 1.20
C HIS A 201 -9.79 -3.09 2.46
N PHE A 202 -11.11 -3.20 2.32
CA PHE A 202 -12.04 -3.48 3.41
C PHE A 202 -11.66 -4.79 4.12
N ALA A 203 -11.31 -5.83 3.36
CA ALA A 203 -10.87 -7.13 3.86
C ALA A 203 -9.48 -7.14 4.49
N SER A 204 -8.64 -6.14 4.19
CA SER A 204 -7.23 -6.13 4.57
C SER A 204 -6.99 -6.26 6.08
N ARG A 205 -5.81 -6.76 6.44
CA ARG A 205 -5.40 -7.01 7.84
C ARG A 205 -5.57 -5.81 8.77
N LYS A 206 -5.41 -4.59 8.26
CA LYS A 206 -5.54 -3.35 9.05
C LYS A 206 -6.98 -2.80 9.10
N ALA A 207 -7.84 -3.24 8.19
CA ALA A 207 -9.25 -2.86 8.08
C ALA A 207 -10.14 -3.87 8.82
N MET A 208 -10.94 -4.70 8.14
CA MET A 208 -11.79 -5.69 8.81
C MET A 208 -11.09 -7.01 9.11
N ASN A 209 -9.89 -7.26 8.54
CA ASN A 209 -9.11 -8.49 8.72
C ASN A 209 -9.95 -9.76 8.46
N ILE A 210 -10.42 -9.88 7.21
CA ILE A 210 -11.18 -11.03 6.77
C ILE A 210 -10.21 -12.07 6.22
N ASP A 211 -9.83 -13.02 7.07
CA ASP A 211 -8.91 -14.10 6.71
C ASP A 211 -9.54 -14.97 5.60
N GLY A 212 -8.76 -15.26 4.55
CA GLY A 212 -9.19 -16.07 3.41
C GLY A 212 -9.79 -15.29 2.23
N LEU A 213 -10.09 -13.99 2.40
CA LEU A 213 -10.56 -13.13 1.31
C LEU A 213 -9.37 -12.51 0.55
N GLY A 214 -8.79 -13.29 -0.37
CA GLY A 214 -7.70 -12.85 -1.23
C GLY A 214 -8.15 -12.27 -2.58
N ASP A 215 -7.22 -11.62 -3.29
CA ASP A 215 -7.47 -10.93 -4.56
C ASP A 215 -8.24 -11.76 -5.59
N LYS A 216 -7.83 -13.01 -5.81
CA LYS A 216 -8.47 -13.92 -6.78
C LYS A 216 -9.92 -14.23 -6.41
N LEU A 217 -10.22 -14.32 -5.12
CA LEU A 217 -11.58 -14.64 -4.68
C LEU A 217 -12.51 -13.43 -4.84
N VAL A 218 -11.99 -12.22 -4.58
CA VAL A 218 -12.71 -10.97 -4.86
C VAL A 218 -13.01 -10.85 -6.36
N GLU A 219 -12.07 -11.22 -7.23
CA GLU A 219 -12.29 -11.26 -8.67
C GLU A 219 -13.42 -12.23 -9.04
N GLN A 220 -13.38 -13.47 -8.55
CA GLN A 220 -14.42 -14.46 -8.81
C GLN A 220 -15.80 -14.03 -8.30
N PHE A 221 -15.87 -13.44 -7.11
CA PHE A 221 -17.14 -12.92 -6.58
C PHE A 221 -17.74 -11.84 -7.46
N PHE A 222 -16.91 -10.94 -7.97
CA PHE A 222 -17.37 -9.87 -8.85
C PHE A 222 -17.79 -10.42 -10.22
N GLU A 223 -17.00 -11.33 -10.80
CA GLU A 223 -17.27 -11.95 -12.11
C GLU A 223 -18.57 -12.78 -12.11
N GLN A 224 -18.86 -13.47 -11.01
CA GLN A 224 -20.11 -14.22 -10.84
C GLN A 224 -21.27 -13.35 -10.34
N GLY A 225 -21.05 -12.05 -10.13
CA GLY A 225 -22.05 -11.10 -9.68
C GLY A 225 -22.54 -11.34 -8.25
N LEU A 226 -21.79 -12.11 -7.45
CA LEU A 226 -22.09 -12.42 -6.05
C LEU A 226 -21.84 -11.21 -5.13
N VAL A 227 -20.88 -10.35 -5.48
CA VAL A 227 -20.51 -9.16 -4.70
C VAL A 227 -20.34 -7.97 -5.63
N LYS A 228 -21.11 -6.91 -5.38
CA LYS A 228 -21.03 -5.62 -6.09
C LYS A 228 -20.70 -4.48 -5.15
N HIS A 229 -20.96 -4.66 -3.86
CA HIS A 229 -20.64 -3.72 -2.80
C HIS A 229 -20.05 -4.45 -1.59
N VAL A 230 -19.39 -3.72 -0.71
CA VAL A 230 -18.72 -4.30 0.47
C VAL A 230 -19.70 -4.99 1.42
N ASP A 231 -20.95 -4.52 1.50
CA ASP A 231 -22.00 -5.12 2.32
C ASP A 231 -22.53 -6.45 1.75
N ASP A 232 -22.40 -6.72 0.46
CA ASP A 232 -22.77 -8.01 -0.14
C ASP A 232 -21.92 -9.16 0.42
N LEU A 233 -20.68 -8.88 0.88
CA LEU A 233 -19.82 -9.88 1.51
C LEU A 233 -20.53 -10.58 2.67
N TYR A 234 -21.31 -9.85 3.45
CA TYR A 234 -22.01 -10.36 4.62
C TYR A 234 -23.35 -11.04 4.28
N ARG A 235 -23.71 -11.11 2.99
CA ARG A 235 -24.87 -11.85 2.46
C ARG A 235 -24.49 -13.14 1.75
N LEU A 236 -23.20 -13.42 1.61
CA LEU A 236 -22.71 -14.62 0.96
C LEU A 236 -23.12 -15.89 1.72
N GLU A 237 -23.59 -16.89 0.98
CA GLU A 237 -23.88 -18.20 1.52
C GLU A 237 -22.71 -19.16 1.26
N ALA A 238 -22.42 -20.04 2.23
CA ALA A 238 -21.33 -21.02 2.12
C ALA A 238 -21.45 -21.89 0.86
N ALA A 239 -22.66 -22.23 0.44
CA ALA A 239 -22.92 -23.02 -0.77
C ALA A 239 -22.49 -22.28 -2.06
N GLN A 240 -22.74 -20.97 -2.15
CA GLN A 240 -22.33 -20.15 -3.29
C GLN A 240 -20.80 -20.07 -3.36
N VAL A 241 -20.17 -19.86 -2.21
CA VAL A 241 -18.71 -19.78 -2.12
C VAL A 241 -18.05 -21.12 -2.43
N ALA A 242 -18.64 -22.25 -2.01
CA ALA A 242 -18.12 -23.59 -2.26
C ALA A 242 -18.18 -23.99 -3.75
N ALA A 243 -19.05 -23.37 -4.55
CA ALA A 243 -19.15 -23.61 -5.98
C ALA A 243 -18.04 -22.92 -6.81
N LEU A 244 -17.22 -22.08 -6.18
CA LEU A 244 -16.16 -21.33 -6.83
C LEU A 244 -14.92 -22.19 -7.15
N GLU A 245 -14.16 -21.77 -8.16
CA GLU A 245 -12.95 -22.48 -8.56
C GLU A 245 -11.93 -22.42 -7.42
N ARG A 246 -11.41 -23.60 -7.03
CA ARG A 246 -10.46 -23.79 -5.92
C ARG A 246 -11.03 -23.49 -4.54
N MET A 247 -12.35 -23.39 -4.41
CA MET A 247 -13.04 -23.42 -3.13
C MET A 247 -13.67 -24.80 -2.93
N GLY A 248 -13.54 -25.34 -1.71
CA GLY A 248 -14.33 -26.46 -1.22
C GLY A 248 -15.19 -26.05 -0.04
N GLU A 249 -16.05 -26.96 0.42
CA GLU A 249 -16.98 -26.73 1.55
C GLU A 249 -16.26 -26.15 2.77
N LYS A 250 -15.14 -26.76 3.16
CA LYS A 250 -14.38 -26.32 4.34
C LYS A 250 -13.80 -24.90 4.19
N SER A 251 -13.26 -24.55 3.02
CA SER A 251 -12.73 -23.19 2.79
C SER A 251 -13.85 -22.16 2.72
N ALA A 252 -15.01 -22.53 2.17
CA ALA A 252 -16.18 -21.67 2.14
C ALA A 252 -16.70 -21.39 3.56
N GLU A 253 -16.87 -22.43 4.39
CA GLU A 253 -17.22 -22.28 5.81
C GLU A 253 -16.21 -21.40 6.55
N ASN A 254 -14.91 -21.60 6.33
CA ASN A 254 -13.89 -20.80 6.99
C ASN A 254 -14.00 -19.31 6.61
N LEU A 255 -14.30 -19.00 5.36
CA LEU A 255 -14.51 -17.62 4.91
C LEU A 255 -15.78 -17.01 5.53
N ILE A 256 -16.90 -17.73 5.53
CA ILE A 256 -18.14 -17.24 6.16
C ILE A 256 -17.92 -17.00 7.65
N ASN A 257 -17.21 -17.89 8.35
CA ASN A 257 -16.83 -17.69 9.75
C ASN A 257 -15.91 -16.48 9.94
N ALA A 258 -14.98 -16.23 9.03
CA ALA A 258 -14.11 -15.06 9.07
C ALA A 258 -14.89 -13.76 8.86
N LEU A 259 -15.87 -13.76 7.95
CA LEU A 259 -16.81 -12.66 7.73
C LEU A 259 -17.61 -12.39 9.00
N GLU A 260 -18.25 -13.41 9.58
CA GLU A 260 -19.03 -13.26 10.82
C GLU A 260 -18.18 -12.72 11.96
N LYS A 261 -16.97 -13.24 12.14
CA LYS A 261 -16.02 -12.74 13.15
C LYS A 261 -15.64 -11.28 12.91
N SER A 262 -15.51 -10.85 11.66
CA SER A 262 -15.08 -9.49 11.31
C SER A 262 -16.09 -8.41 11.70
N LYS A 263 -17.39 -8.76 11.86
CA LYS A 263 -18.44 -7.85 12.32
C LYS A 263 -18.08 -7.22 13.67
N SER A 264 -17.46 -8.01 14.55
CA SER A 264 -16.88 -7.51 15.80
C SER A 264 -15.55 -6.79 15.55
N THR A 265 -15.63 -5.50 15.24
CA THR A 265 -14.46 -4.63 14.95
C THR A 265 -14.38 -3.43 15.91
N THR A 266 -13.40 -2.55 15.69
CA THR A 266 -13.30 -1.26 16.38
C THR A 266 -13.67 -0.11 15.45
N LEU A 267 -14.12 1.02 16.01
CA LEU A 267 -14.43 2.21 15.22
C LEU A 267 -13.22 2.68 14.39
N GLU A 268 -12.01 2.64 14.97
CA GLU A 268 -10.75 2.99 14.29
C GLU A 268 -10.57 2.16 12.99
N ARG A 269 -10.82 0.85 13.08
CA ARG A 269 -10.67 -0.09 11.96
C ARG A 269 -11.80 0.03 10.94
N PHE A 270 -13.03 0.24 11.42
CA PHE A 270 -14.19 0.42 10.56
C PHE A 270 -14.07 1.69 9.71
N VAL A 271 -13.72 2.83 10.32
CA VAL A 271 -13.49 4.10 9.59
C VAL A 271 -12.36 3.94 8.57
N PHE A 272 -11.29 3.23 8.93
CA PHE A 272 -10.23 2.91 7.97
C PHE A 272 -10.76 2.02 6.83
N ALA A 273 -11.58 1.01 7.13
CA ALA A 273 -12.13 0.06 6.16
C ALA A 273 -13.05 0.72 5.12
N LEU A 274 -13.79 1.78 5.49
CA LEU A 274 -14.64 2.56 4.57
C LEU A 274 -13.85 3.20 3.42
N GLY A 275 -12.52 3.33 3.56
CA GLY A 275 -11.65 3.70 2.44
C GLY A 275 -11.78 5.16 2.01
N VAL A 276 -12.19 6.05 2.92
CA VAL A 276 -12.26 7.50 2.68
C VAL A 276 -10.91 8.03 2.18
N ARG A 277 -10.92 8.84 1.13
CA ARG A 277 -9.70 9.41 0.53
C ARG A 277 -8.94 10.27 1.56
N GLU A 278 -7.61 10.21 1.52
CA GLU A 278 -6.68 10.81 2.51
C GLU A 278 -6.79 10.31 3.95
N VAL A 279 -7.75 9.42 4.27
CA VAL A 279 -7.89 8.84 5.60
C VAL A 279 -7.08 7.55 5.70
N GLY A 280 -5.84 7.69 6.14
CA GLY A 280 -4.98 6.56 6.50
C GLY A 280 -5.34 5.96 7.87
N GLU A 281 -4.65 4.88 8.23
CA GLU A 281 -4.81 4.19 9.53
C GLU A 281 -4.70 5.13 10.74
N THR A 282 -3.72 6.04 10.71
CA THR A 282 -3.50 7.00 11.80
C THR A 282 -4.63 8.03 11.87
N THR A 283 -5.05 8.57 10.73
CA THR A 283 -6.16 9.54 10.65
C THR A 283 -7.47 8.91 11.10
N ALA A 284 -7.79 7.69 10.63
CA ALA A 284 -8.99 6.95 11.04
C ALA A 284 -9.02 6.73 12.57
N LYS A 285 -7.86 6.40 13.14
CA LYS A 285 -7.68 6.26 14.58
C LYS A 285 -7.89 7.58 15.34
N THR A 286 -7.35 8.69 14.82
CA THR A 286 -7.56 10.00 15.44
C THR A 286 -9.03 10.42 15.40
N LEU A 287 -9.68 10.29 14.25
CA LEU A 287 -11.11 10.59 14.09
C LEU A 287 -11.98 9.74 15.02
N ALA A 288 -11.77 8.42 15.04
CA ALA A 288 -12.52 7.51 15.91
C ALA A 288 -12.37 7.86 17.40
N ARG A 289 -11.17 8.26 17.84
CA ARG A 289 -10.92 8.67 19.23
C ARG A 289 -11.51 10.03 19.58
N TYR A 290 -11.44 10.97 18.65
CA TYR A 290 -11.93 12.33 18.85
C TYR A 290 -13.46 12.36 18.93
N TYR A 291 -14.15 11.63 18.05
CA TYR A 291 -15.61 11.62 17.98
C TYR A 291 -16.27 10.54 18.85
N GLY A 292 -15.57 9.45 19.18
CA GLY A 292 -16.03 8.39 20.08
C GLY A 292 -17.12 7.46 19.53
N SER A 293 -17.96 7.93 18.60
CA SER A 293 -18.97 7.12 17.91
C SER A 293 -19.03 7.41 16.41
N LEU A 294 -19.56 6.45 15.66
CA LEU A 294 -19.75 6.60 14.21
C LEU A 294 -20.79 7.69 13.91
N GLU A 295 -21.87 7.77 14.69
CA GLU A 295 -22.91 8.78 14.53
C GLU A 295 -22.37 10.20 14.69
N SER A 296 -21.52 10.42 15.70
CA SER A 296 -20.92 11.73 15.95
C SER A 296 -19.97 12.13 14.83
N LEU A 297 -19.23 11.17 14.27
CA LEU A 297 -18.36 11.42 13.13
C LEU A 297 -19.15 11.72 11.85
N MET A 298 -20.23 10.98 11.58
CA MET A 298 -21.08 11.17 10.39
C MET A 298 -21.85 12.50 10.42
N ALA A 299 -22.17 13.01 11.61
CA ALA A 299 -22.88 14.27 11.80
C ALA A 299 -21.97 15.51 11.81
N ALA A 300 -20.65 15.33 11.81
CA ALA A 300 -19.70 16.43 11.90
C ALA A 300 -19.66 17.26 10.62
N ASP A 301 -19.67 18.59 10.77
CA ASP A 301 -19.40 19.52 9.67
C ASP A 301 -17.89 19.62 9.39
N GLN A 302 -17.55 20.29 8.28
CA GLN A 302 -16.16 20.43 7.83
C GLN A 302 -15.27 21.15 8.86
N ASP A 303 -15.78 22.21 9.50
CA ASP A 303 -15.03 22.97 10.50
C ASP A 303 -14.74 22.13 11.76
N SER A 304 -15.72 21.35 12.21
CA SER A 304 -15.55 20.43 13.34
C SER A 304 -14.55 19.32 13.02
N LEU A 305 -14.57 18.79 11.79
CA LEU A 305 -13.61 17.79 11.33
C LEU A 305 -12.17 18.33 11.34
N GLN A 306 -11.98 19.59 10.93
CA GLN A 306 -10.67 20.25 10.96
C GLN A 306 -10.17 20.53 12.39
N ALA A 307 -11.04 20.55 13.39
CA ALA A 307 -10.64 20.70 14.79
C ALA A 307 -9.98 19.43 15.38
N ALA A 308 -10.15 18.27 14.73
CA ALA A 308 -9.52 17.03 15.16
C ALA A 308 -7.98 17.09 14.97
N PRO A 309 -7.18 16.55 15.91
CA PRO A 309 -5.73 16.54 15.78
C PRO A 309 -5.26 15.88 14.48
N ASP A 310 -4.23 16.45 13.84
CA ASP A 310 -3.66 15.95 12.59
C ASP A 310 -4.65 15.87 11.40
N VAL A 311 -5.80 16.54 11.48
CA VAL A 311 -6.79 16.65 10.38
C VAL A 311 -6.71 18.05 9.76
N GLY A 312 -6.20 18.12 8.53
CA GLY A 312 -6.17 19.35 7.74
C GLY A 312 -7.45 19.58 6.93
N PRO A 313 -7.58 20.74 6.25
CA PRO A 313 -8.78 21.11 5.50
C PRO A 313 -9.12 20.11 4.38
N VAL A 314 -8.11 19.56 3.70
CA VAL A 314 -8.31 18.55 2.64
C VAL A 314 -8.94 17.28 3.20
N VAL A 315 -8.44 16.76 4.33
CA VAL A 315 -8.98 15.55 4.95
C VAL A 315 -10.39 15.80 5.47
N ALA A 316 -10.63 16.95 6.12
CA ALA A 316 -11.94 17.34 6.60
C ALA A 316 -12.97 17.40 5.47
N GLU A 317 -12.63 18.03 4.34
CA GLU A 317 -13.49 18.07 3.15
C GLU A 317 -13.79 16.66 2.62
N ARG A 318 -12.77 15.77 2.51
CA ARG A 318 -12.98 14.41 1.99
C ARG A 318 -13.87 13.56 2.90
N VAL A 319 -13.72 13.70 4.21
CA VAL A 319 -14.56 13.01 5.20
C VAL A 319 -15.99 13.53 5.14
N PHE A 320 -16.17 14.85 5.12
CA PHE A 320 -17.48 15.47 5.02
C PHE A 320 -18.20 15.05 3.74
N GLN A 321 -17.54 15.18 2.58
CA GLN A 321 -18.10 14.74 1.28
C GLN A 321 -18.48 13.27 1.31
N PHE A 322 -17.60 12.39 1.82
CA PHE A 322 -17.88 10.96 1.88
C PHE A 322 -19.16 10.64 2.67
N PHE A 323 -19.36 11.26 3.83
CA PHE A 323 -20.56 11.02 4.64
C PHE A 323 -21.79 11.78 4.14
N ALA A 324 -21.64 12.83 3.34
CA ALA A 324 -22.77 13.53 2.70
C ALA A 324 -23.36 12.74 1.52
N GLU A 325 -22.58 11.85 0.90
CA GLU A 325 -23.02 11.02 -0.22
C GLU A 325 -24.06 9.96 0.20
N PRO A 326 -25.30 9.96 -0.36
CA PRO A 326 -26.36 9.05 0.06
C PRO A 326 -26.01 7.57 -0.07
N HIS A 327 -25.24 7.20 -1.11
CA HIS A 327 -24.86 5.81 -1.33
C HIS A 327 -23.92 5.28 -0.22
N ASN A 328 -23.00 6.11 0.27
CA ASN A 328 -22.10 5.74 1.37
C ASN A 328 -22.89 5.58 2.68
N GLN A 329 -23.83 6.48 2.94
CA GLN A 329 -24.74 6.37 4.09
C GLN A 329 -25.54 5.06 4.03
N GLN A 330 -26.08 4.70 2.86
CA GLN A 330 -26.82 3.45 2.67
C GLN A 330 -25.94 2.23 2.90
N THR A 331 -24.72 2.19 2.36
CA THR A 331 -23.79 1.07 2.60
C THR A 331 -23.45 0.95 4.08
N ILE A 332 -23.19 2.05 4.78
CA ILE A 332 -22.93 2.03 6.22
C ILE A 332 -24.14 1.49 6.98
N GLN A 333 -25.35 1.93 6.64
CA GLN A 333 -26.57 1.45 7.26
C GLN A 333 -26.76 -0.06 7.01
N ASN A 334 -26.59 -0.52 5.78
CA ASN A 334 -26.67 -1.94 5.44
C ASN A 334 -25.68 -2.77 6.26
N LEU A 335 -24.43 -2.31 6.39
CA LEU A 335 -23.43 -2.98 7.22
C LEU A 335 -23.89 -3.08 8.68
N ARG A 336 -24.41 -1.99 9.26
CA ARG A 336 -24.93 -2.00 10.65
C ARG A 336 -26.10 -2.96 10.85
N GLU A 337 -26.98 -3.08 9.87
CA GLU A 337 -28.13 -3.98 9.93
C GLU A 337 -27.72 -5.47 9.84
N LEU A 338 -26.56 -5.75 9.24
CA LEU A 338 -25.99 -7.10 9.15
C LEU A 338 -25.20 -7.53 10.41
N GLY A 339 -24.98 -6.60 11.34
CA GLY A 339 -24.27 -6.81 12.61
C GLY A 339 -22.84 -6.32 12.63
#